data_AF-A0A6A9T638-F1
#
_entry.id   AF-A0A6A9T638-F1
#
_cell.length_a   1.000
_cell.length_b   1.000
_cell.length_c   1.000
_cell.angle_alpha   90.00
_cell.angle_beta   90.00
_cell.angle_gamma   90.00
#
_symmetry.space_group_name_H-M   'P 1'
#
loop_
_entity.id
_entity.type
_entity.pdbx_description
1 polymer ?
#
loop_
_entity_poly.entity_id
_entity_poly.type
_entity_poly.pdbx_seq_one_letter_code
_entity_poly.pdbx_strand_id
1 'polypeptide(L)' 'MTDTTTTTPYTTDEANRETTDEPFEGVYPAMTTPFTDDDEVDHDQLAENARYFERAGVDGVVPVGSTGESAT' A
#
# COMPACT_ATOMS: atom_id res chain seq x y z
N MET A 1 -17.31 10.89 13.89
CA MET A 1 -16.39 10.10 13.04
C MET A 1 -16.70 10.51 11.62
N THR A 2 -15.79 11.22 10.96
CA THR A 2 -15.95 11.61 9.55
C THR A 2 -15.51 10.43 8.71
N ASP A 3 -16.43 9.86 7.93
CA ASP A 3 -16.11 8.92 6.86
C ASP A 3 -15.22 9.65 5.84
N THR A 4 -13.91 9.44 5.93
CA THR A 4 -12.98 9.89 4.89
C THR A 4 -13.11 8.94 3.72
N THR A 5 -13.91 9.30 2.73
CA THR A 5 -13.92 8.61 1.43
C THR A 5 -12.59 8.88 0.74
N THR A 6 -11.64 7.94 0.83
CA THR A 6 -10.49 7.90 -0.07
C THR A 6 -11.01 7.55 -1.45
N THR A 7 -11.19 8.56 -2.30
CA THR A 7 -11.33 8.34 -3.74
C THR A 7 -9.93 8.24 -4.31
N THR A 8 -9.43 7.02 -4.53
CA THR A 8 -8.24 6.80 -5.35
C THR A 8 -8.59 7.27 -6.76
N PRO A 9 -7.98 8.35 -7.29
CA PRO A 9 -8.29 8.84 -8.65
C PRO A 9 -7.87 7.86 -9.76
N TYR A 10 -7.21 6.76 -9.36
CA TYR A 10 -6.85 5.60 -10.16
C TYR A 10 -7.58 4.36 -9.62
N THR A 11 -8.91 4.37 -9.55
CA THR A 11 -9.63 3.09 -9.53
C THR A 11 -9.23 2.38 -10.82
N THR A 12 -8.55 1.24 -10.69
CA THR A 12 -8.24 0.37 -11.82
C THR A 12 -9.56 -0.02 -12.46
N ASP A 13 -9.85 0.57 -13.62
CA ASP A 13 -10.94 0.15 -14.46
C ASP A 13 -10.50 -1.14 -15.14
N GLU A 14 -10.81 -2.27 -14.49
CA GLU A 14 -10.49 -3.61 -14.96
C GLU A 14 -11.01 -3.88 -16.39
N ALA A 15 -12.04 -3.14 -16.83
CA ALA A 15 -12.64 -3.30 -18.16
C ALA A 15 -11.83 -2.62 -19.28
N ASN A 16 -10.92 -1.70 -18.95
CA ASN A 16 -10.07 -0.99 -19.92
C ASN A 16 -8.58 -1.33 -19.80
N ARG A 17 -8.21 -2.30 -18.96
CA ARG A 17 -6.83 -2.73 -18.79
C ARG A 17 -6.45 -3.74 -19.88
N GLU A 18 -5.44 -3.43 -20.69
CA GLU A 18 -4.82 -4.44 -21.55
C GLU A 18 -4.06 -5.42 -20.64
N THR A 19 -4.48 -6.68 -20.61
CA THR A 19 -3.80 -7.71 -19.82
C THR A 19 -2.49 -8.10 -20.50
N THR A 20 -1.36 -7.88 -19.83
CA THR A 20 -0.06 -8.41 -20.24
C THR A 20 0.33 -9.62 -19.37
N ASP A 21 1.23 -10.47 -19.88
CA ASP A 21 1.85 -11.55 -19.10
C ASP A 21 3.04 -11.04 -18.25
N GLU A 22 3.24 -9.71 -18.13
CA GLU A 22 4.38 -9.15 -17.40
C GLU A 22 4.15 -9.25 -15.87
N PRO A 23 5.10 -9.82 -15.11
CA PRO A 23 4.98 -9.88 -13.67
C PRO A 23 5.06 -8.47 -13.06
N PHE A 24 4.21 -8.21 -12.06
CA PHE A 24 4.14 -6.94 -11.30
C PHE A 24 3.67 -5.72 -12.09
N GLU A 25 2.92 -5.90 -13.18
CA GLU A 25 2.18 -4.80 -13.77
C GLU A 25 1.09 -4.31 -12.78
N GLY A 26 1.00 -3.00 -12.56
CA GLY A 26 -0.03 -2.39 -11.71
C GLY A 26 0.48 -1.30 -10.77
N VAL A 27 -0.33 -0.96 -9.78
CA VAL A 27 -0.04 0.04 -8.75
C VAL A 27 0.42 -0.67 -7.48
N TYR A 28 1.66 -0.38 -7.06
CA TYR A 28 2.26 -0.94 -5.86
C TYR A 28 2.83 0.18 -4.99
N PRO A 29 2.06 0.74 -4.05
CA PRO A 29 2.54 1.82 -3.18
C PRO A 29 3.74 1.37 -2.34
N ALA A 30 4.73 2.24 -2.22
CA ALA A 30 5.81 2.07 -1.24
C ALA A 30 5.27 2.35 0.16
N MET A 31 5.21 1.32 0.99
CA MET A 31 4.64 1.39 2.34
C MET A 31 5.72 1.72 3.37
N THR A 32 5.42 2.65 4.27
CA THR A 32 6.26 2.96 5.43
C THR A 32 6.22 1.85 6.46
N THR A 33 7.29 1.71 7.24
CA THR A 33 7.37 0.89 8.45
C THR A 33 6.99 1.77 9.64
N PRO A 34 5.80 1.60 10.24
CA PRO A 34 5.43 2.34 11.42
C PRO A 34 6.20 1.80 12.64
N PHE A 35 6.53 2.70 13.56
CA PHE A 35 7.22 2.40 14.81
C PHE A 35 6.39 2.88 16.00
N THR A 36 6.51 2.18 17.12
CA THR A 36 5.97 2.59 18.43
C THR A 36 6.82 3.72 19.02
N ASP A 37 6.35 4.32 20.12
CA ASP A 37 7.12 5.32 20.87
C ASP A 37 8.43 4.75 21.46
N ASP A 38 8.55 3.42 21.57
CA ASP A 38 9.74 2.69 22.04
C ASP A 38 10.69 2.30 20.88
N ASP A 39 10.50 2.86 19.68
CA ASP A 39 11.28 2.57 18.46
C ASP A 39 11.21 1.08 18.02
N GLU A 40 10.18 0.34 18.43
CA GLU A 40 9.90 -1.02 17.94
C GLU A 40 8.93 -0.98 16.75
N VAL A 41 8.97 -1.99 15.88
CA VAL A 41 8.02 -2.07 14.75
C VAL A 41 6.59 -2.21 15.28
N ASP A 42 5.72 -1.28 14.88
CA ASP A 42 4.29 -1.37 15.19
C ASP A 42 3.60 -2.31 14.19
N HIS A 43 3.52 -3.59 14.55
CA HIS A 43 2.93 -4.61 13.71
C HIS A 43 1.42 -4.45 13.48
N ASP A 44 0.70 -3.86 14.43
CA ASP A 44 -0.74 -3.64 14.31
C ASP A 44 -1.02 -2.52 13.30
N GLN A 45 -0.32 -1.38 13.44
CA GLN A 45 -0.44 -0.29 12.49
C GLN A 45 0.04 -0.69 11.08
N LEU A 46 1.11 -1.49 10.99
CA LEU A 46 1.61 -2.01 9.71
C LEU A 46 0.53 -2.86 9.01
N ALA A 47 -0.17 -3.72 9.77
CA ALA A 47 -1.27 -4.53 9.24
C ALA A 47 -2.48 -3.67 8.82
N GLU A 48 -2.81 -2.63 9.58
CA GLU A 48 -3.87 -1.69 9.24
C GLU A 48 -3.58 -0.92 7.93
N ASN A 49 -2.34 -0.49 7.73
CA ASN A 49 -1.89 0.17 6.50
C ASN A 49 -2.01 -0.76 5.30
N ALA A 50 -1.56 -2.03 5.43
CA ALA A 50 -1.71 -3.01 4.36
C ALA A 50 -3.17 -3.24 3.98
N ARG A 51 -4.06 -3.37 4.98
CA ARG A 51 -5.51 -3.50 4.74
C ARG A 51 -6.12 -2.24 4.14
N TYR A 52 -5.60 -1.06 4.46
CA TYR A 52 -6.05 0.19 3.84
C TYR A 52 -5.75 0.18 2.33
N PHE A 53 -4.54 -0.23 1.94
CA PHE A 53 -4.18 -0.33 0.52
C PHE A 53 -4.98 -1.42 -0.20
N GLU A 54 -5.19 -2.58 0.44
CA GLU A 54 -6.04 -3.64 -0.11
C GLU A 54 -7.46 -3.15 -0.39
N ARG A 55 -8.11 -2.47 0.56
CA ARG A 55 -9.43 -1.86 0.34
C ARG A 55 -9.42 -0.76 -0.72
N ALA A 56 -8.29 -0.11 -0.96
CA ALA A 56 -8.14 0.89 -2.00
C ALA A 56 -7.99 0.30 -3.41
N GLY A 57 -7.86 -1.04 -3.52
CA GLY A 57 -7.84 -1.75 -4.80
C GLY A 57 -6.50 -1.69 -5.54
N VAL A 58 -5.38 -1.55 -4.82
CA VAL A 58 -4.05 -1.61 -5.44
C VAL A 58 -3.65 -3.05 -5.76
N ASP A 59 -2.79 -3.25 -6.75
CA ASP A 59 -2.33 -4.56 -7.20
C ASP A 59 -1.36 -5.23 -6.20
N GLY A 60 -0.76 -4.43 -5.31
CA GLY A 60 0.04 -4.91 -4.19
C GLY A 60 0.70 -3.78 -3.42
N VAL A 61 1.68 -4.11 -2.58
CA VAL A 61 2.45 -3.12 -1.80
C VAL A 61 3.95 -3.44 -1.88
N VAL A 62 4.79 -2.42 -1.77
CA VAL A 62 6.25 -2.57 -1.65
C VAL A 62 6.68 -2.20 -0.23
N PRO A 63 6.89 -3.18 0.67
CA PRO A 63 7.42 -2.93 2.01
C PRO A 63 8.96 -2.91 2.00
N VAL A 64 9.57 -2.44 3.09
CA VAL A 64 11.03 -2.54 3.34
C VAL A 64 11.89 -1.87 2.25
N GLY A 65 11.38 -0.81 1.62
CA GLY A 65 12.15 0.04 0.70
C GLY A 65 12.85 1.19 1.42
N SER A 66 13.32 2.20 0.66
CA SER A 66 13.77 3.47 1.27
C SER A 66 12.63 4.15 2.04
N THR A 67 11.42 4.15 1.49
CA THR A 67 10.21 4.60 2.19
C THR A 67 9.84 3.69 3.34
N GLY A 68 10.20 2.41 3.26
CA GLY A 68 10.05 1.42 4.33
C GLY A 68 11.24 1.39 5.30
N GLU A 69 12.01 2.49 5.37
CA GLU A 69 13.05 2.72 6.38
C GLU A 69 14.16 1.66 6.42
N SER A 70 14.38 0.94 5.31
CA SER A 70 15.44 -0.06 5.19
C SER A 70 16.82 0.54 4.83
N ALA A 71 16.95 1.87 4.75
CA ALA A 71 18.21 2.51 4.43
C ALA A 71 19.31 2.08 5.41
N THR A 72 20.44 1.62 4.88
CA THR A 72 21.64 1.18 5.63
C THR A 72 22.73 2.23 5.57
#